data_AF-A0A940UZ49-F1
#
_entry.id   AF-A0A940UZ49-F1
#
_cell.length_a   1.000
_cell.length_b   1.000
_cell.length_c   1.000
_cell.angle_alpha   90.00
_cell.angle_beta   90.00
_cell.angle_gamma   90.00
#
_symmetry.space_group_name_H-M   'P 1'
#
loop_
_entity.id
_entity.type
_entity.pdbx_description
1 polymer ?
#
loop_
_entity_poly.entity_id
_entity_poly.type
_entity_poly.pdbx_seq_one_letter_code
_entity_poly.pdbx_strand_id
1 'polypeptide(L)'
;MSEGKNETDQTNKVTEELQETEANLTKPSDQIIESDNHSFEQDLTATADKKKLNLYKLLRIVFFLGFVIFAILFINEVFLTPYRINKSIEKTNNLYKTNRYYSSVTATPAPTLPPFTDNSVVDSDVNTTTKLPVYDPTRDDKGRLLQFADLLAVNEDVKGWITVPDTNIDYVVMQSGNDDPEYYLTRDIEKQELKAGSLFLDYKCSVEANSKNMTIHGHNMTSTDNMFHYLIKFKELEYYKERPVFTFDTILQTGQWKIFAIFITNGGSEKEDFFNYTRSD
;
A
#
# COMPACT_ATOMS: atom_id res chain seq x y z
N MET A 1 93.62 22.21 -102.53
CA MET A 1 93.92 23.35 -103.43
C MET A 1 92.68 24.22 -103.40
N SER A 2 92.85 25.47 -102.92
CA SER A 2 92.02 26.70 -103.03
C SER A 2 90.59 26.59 -103.58
N GLU A 3 89.54 27.32 -103.17
CA GLU A 3 89.20 28.37 -102.19
C GLU A 3 87.89 28.99 -102.74
N GLY A 4 87.03 29.53 -101.88
CA GLY A 4 85.89 30.40 -102.25
C GLY A 4 84.54 29.69 -102.44
N LYS A 5 83.40 30.21 -101.99
CA LYS A 5 83.06 31.49 -101.34
C LYS A 5 81.59 31.43 -100.85
N ASN A 6 81.30 32.18 -99.78
CA ASN A 6 80.03 32.81 -99.37
C ASN A 6 78.87 31.87 -98.97
N GLU A 7 78.42 31.74 -97.71
CA GLU A 7 78.06 32.72 -96.66
C GLU A 7 76.81 33.56 -97.01
N THR A 8 75.62 33.00 -96.75
CA THR A 8 74.43 33.73 -96.28
C THR A 8 73.48 32.76 -95.55
N ASP A 9 73.67 32.71 -94.24
CA ASP A 9 72.66 32.65 -93.18
C ASP A 9 71.36 31.84 -93.41
N GLN A 10 71.42 30.54 -93.08
CA GLN A 10 70.27 29.74 -92.64
C GLN A 10 70.66 29.03 -91.34
N THR A 11 70.73 29.77 -90.24
CA THR A 11 70.80 29.15 -88.91
C THR A 11 69.91 29.90 -87.94
N ASN A 12 68.60 29.77 -88.15
CA ASN A 12 67.60 29.89 -87.09
C ASN A 12 66.33 29.15 -87.53
N LYS A 13 66.45 27.83 -87.58
CA LYS A 13 65.33 26.90 -87.62
C LYS A 13 65.64 25.67 -86.77
N VAL A 14 65.93 25.82 -85.48
CA VAL A 14 65.76 24.75 -84.46
C VAL A 14 65.60 25.35 -83.05
N THR A 15 64.76 26.38 -82.87
CA THR A 15 64.35 26.81 -81.50
C THR A 15 62.95 27.42 -81.43
N GLU A 16 62.10 27.20 -82.43
CA GLU A 16 60.68 27.62 -82.41
C GLU A 16 59.74 26.50 -82.86
N GLU A 17 60.20 25.25 -82.84
CA GLU A 17 59.41 24.04 -83.15
C GLU A 17 59.44 23.06 -81.95
N LEU A 18 59.49 23.61 -80.73
CA LEU A 18 59.29 22.93 -79.44
C LEU A 18 58.32 23.73 -78.54
N GLN A 19 57.36 24.41 -79.15
CA GLN A 19 56.21 25.01 -78.45
C GLN A 19 54.87 24.52 -79.03
N GLU A 20 54.84 23.30 -79.54
CA GLU A 20 53.59 22.59 -79.80
C GLU A 20 53.61 21.22 -79.11
N THR A 21 53.85 21.16 -77.79
CA THR A 21 53.54 19.94 -77.00
C THR A 21 53.39 20.10 -75.48
N GLU A 22 53.28 21.31 -74.90
CA GLU A 22 53.04 21.47 -73.44
C GLU A 22 52.04 22.58 -73.08
N ALA A 23 51.06 22.86 -73.96
CA ALA A 23 49.98 23.79 -73.65
C ALA A 23 48.57 23.17 -73.81
N ASN A 24 48.47 21.83 -73.83
CA ASN A 24 47.16 21.18 -73.93
C ASN A 24 46.98 19.91 -73.06
N LEU A 25 47.61 19.90 -71.89
CA LEU A 25 47.28 18.98 -70.80
C LEU A 25 47.41 19.69 -69.45
N THR A 26 46.44 20.51 -69.09
CA THR A 26 46.23 20.91 -67.68
C THR A 26 44.84 21.51 -67.47
N LYS A 27 43.86 20.63 -67.22
CA LYS A 27 43.11 20.54 -65.97
C LYS A 27 41.85 19.69 -66.22
N PRO A 28 41.67 18.56 -65.53
CA PRO A 28 40.32 18.07 -65.31
C PRO A 28 39.53 19.17 -64.61
N SER A 29 38.26 19.28 -64.94
CA SER A 29 37.31 20.16 -64.27
C SER A 29 37.21 19.81 -62.78
N ASP A 30 37.99 20.50 -61.93
CA ASP A 30 37.83 20.44 -60.47
C ASP A 30 36.52 21.10 -59.99
N GLN A 31 35.75 21.73 -60.88
CA GLN A 31 34.48 22.39 -60.52
C GLN A 31 33.26 21.45 -60.50
N ILE A 32 33.39 20.19 -60.91
CA ILE A 32 32.27 19.24 -60.90
C ILE A 32 32.27 18.35 -59.64
N ILE A 33 33.40 18.22 -58.92
CA ILE A 33 33.49 17.32 -57.75
C ILE A 33 33.21 18.05 -56.41
N GLU A 34 33.40 19.37 -56.34
CA GLU A 34 33.24 20.13 -55.09
C GLU A 34 31.77 20.52 -54.79
N SER A 35 30.96 20.76 -55.83
CA SER A 35 29.54 21.13 -55.69
C SER A 35 28.64 19.94 -55.31
N ASP A 36 28.93 18.75 -55.83
CA ASP A 36 28.18 17.53 -55.51
C ASP A 36 28.47 17.03 -54.09
N ASN A 37 29.71 17.12 -53.60
CA ASN A 37 30.06 16.73 -52.23
C ASN A 37 29.43 17.65 -51.16
N HIS A 38 29.36 18.96 -51.41
CA HIS A 38 28.72 19.90 -50.49
C HIS A 38 27.20 19.67 -50.39
N SER A 39 26.55 19.28 -51.49
CA SER A 39 25.12 18.96 -51.51
C SER A 39 24.80 17.64 -50.79
N PHE A 40 25.67 16.63 -50.94
CA PHE A 40 25.52 15.32 -50.30
C PHE A 40 25.76 15.39 -48.79
N GLU A 41 26.80 16.10 -48.33
CA GLU A 41 27.04 16.31 -46.89
C GLU A 41 25.91 17.12 -46.22
N GLN A 42 25.33 18.11 -46.91
CA GLN A 42 24.15 18.83 -46.41
C GLN A 42 22.93 17.94 -46.28
N ASP A 43 22.68 17.03 -47.23
CA ASP A 43 21.52 16.13 -47.19
C ASP A 43 21.69 15.03 -46.12
N LEU A 44 22.92 14.53 -45.92
CA LEU A 44 23.28 13.62 -44.82
C LEU A 44 23.08 14.25 -43.44
N THR A 45 23.55 15.49 -43.26
CA THR A 45 23.41 16.23 -41.99
C THR A 45 21.94 16.60 -41.72
N ALA A 46 21.20 17.07 -42.72
CA ALA A 46 19.77 17.36 -42.60
C ALA A 46 18.94 16.11 -42.27
N THR A 47 19.27 14.96 -42.86
CA THR A 47 18.61 13.68 -42.57
C THR A 47 18.95 13.18 -41.16
N ALA A 48 20.20 13.33 -40.70
CA ALA A 48 20.61 12.99 -39.35
C ALA A 48 19.93 13.88 -38.30
N ASP A 49 19.81 15.18 -38.54
CA ASP A 49 19.16 16.13 -37.64
C ASP A 49 17.64 15.94 -37.59
N LYS A 50 17.00 15.61 -38.72
CA LYS A 50 15.58 15.22 -38.74
C LYS A 50 15.32 13.94 -37.96
N LYS A 51 16.22 12.94 -38.05
CA LYS A 51 16.14 11.71 -37.23
C LYS A 51 16.33 12.00 -35.74
N LYS A 52 17.30 12.83 -35.36
CA LYS A 52 17.49 13.28 -33.97
C LYS A 52 16.27 14.03 -33.43
N LEU A 53 15.70 14.95 -34.21
CA LEU A 53 14.49 15.69 -33.83
C LEU A 53 13.30 14.76 -33.61
N ASN A 54 13.10 13.78 -34.50
CA ASN A 54 12.04 12.78 -34.34
C ASN A 54 12.30 11.86 -33.14
N LEU A 55 13.55 11.52 -32.86
CA LEU A 55 13.95 10.76 -31.66
C LEU A 55 13.65 11.55 -30.38
N TYR A 56 14.00 12.84 -30.29
CA TYR A 56 13.68 13.68 -29.13
C TYR A 56 12.16 13.87 -28.97
N LYS A 57 11.40 13.98 -30.08
CA LYS A 57 9.93 14.02 -30.03
C LYS A 57 9.35 12.71 -29.49
N LEU A 58 9.82 11.56 -29.97
CA LEU A 58 9.41 10.25 -29.46
C LEU A 58 9.76 10.09 -27.99
N LEU A 59 11.00 10.43 -27.62
CA LEU A 59 11.51 10.37 -26.26
C LEU A 59 10.70 11.28 -25.32
N ARG A 60 10.34 12.48 -25.76
CA ARG A 60 9.46 13.39 -25.01
C ARG A 60 8.07 12.78 -24.77
N ILE A 61 7.48 12.13 -25.77
CA ILE A 61 6.17 11.47 -25.62
C ILE A 61 6.29 10.31 -24.63
N VAL A 62 7.33 9.48 -24.75
CA VAL A 62 7.57 8.35 -23.83
C VAL A 62 7.79 8.84 -22.40
N PHE A 63 8.61 9.86 -22.19
CA PHE A 63 8.82 10.44 -20.87
C PHE A 63 7.56 11.09 -20.31
N PHE A 64 6.77 11.77 -21.14
CA PHE A 64 5.50 12.34 -20.71
C PHE A 64 4.52 11.24 -20.27
N LEU A 65 4.41 10.14 -21.03
CA LEU A 65 3.57 9.01 -20.65
C LEU A 65 4.06 8.34 -19.37
N GLY A 66 5.37 8.13 -19.24
CA GLY A 66 5.99 7.62 -18.02
C GLY A 66 5.73 8.53 -16.82
N PHE A 67 5.83 9.84 -17.00
CA PHE A 67 5.52 10.83 -15.97
C PHE A 67 4.04 10.78 -15.56
N VAL A 68 3.10 10.64 -16.50
CA VAL A 68 1.67 10.52 -16.19
C VAL A 68 1.37 9.24 -15.41
N ILE A 69 1.93 8.09 -15.81
CA ILE A 69 1.77 6.82 -15.09
C ILE A 69 2.35 6.95 -13.68
N PHE A 70 3.56 7.49 -13.55
CA PHE A 70 4.18 7.73 -12.25
C PHE A 70 3.34 8.67 -11.39
N ALA A 71 2.79 9.76 -11.95
CA ALA A 71 1.94 10.68 -11.23
C ALA A 71 0.66 10.00 -10.71
N ILE A 72 0.04 9.11 -11.49
CA ILE A 72 -1.13 8.33 -11.06
C ILE A 72 -0.76 7.41 -9.89
N LEU A 73 0.34 6.65 -10.01
CA LEU A 73 0.81 5.77 -8.94
C LEU A 73 1.19 6.55 -7.68
N PHE A 74 1.84 7.70 -7.85
CA PHE A 74 2.19 8.60 -6.75
C PHE A 74 0.97 9.14 -6.04
N ILE A 75 -0.06 9.59 -6.78
CA ILE A 75 -1.33 10.06 -6.19
C ILE A 75 -2.01 8.91 -5.44
N ASN A 76 -1.99 7.71 -6.01
CA ASN A 76 -2.57 6.54 -5.35
C ASN A 76 -1.89 6.25 -4.01
N GLU A 77 -0.56 6.25 -3.96
CA GLU A 77 0.19 5.92 -2.74
C GLU A 77 0.12 7.04 -1.69
N VAL A 78 0.27 8.30 -2.10
CA VAL A 78 0.39 9.44 -1.18
C VAL A 78 -0.97 9.94 -0.69
N PHE A 79 -2.03 9.86 -1.50
CA PHE A 79 -3.34 10.42 -1.15
C PHE A 79 -4.43 9.36 -1.05
N LEU A 80 -4.58 8.47 -2.04
CA LEU A 80 -5.72 7.53 -2.05
C LEU A 80 -5.60 6.45 -0.98
N THR A 81 -4.42 5.84 -0.82
CA THR A 81 -4.17 4.81 0.19
C THR A 81 -4.47 5.30 1.61
N PRO A 82 -3.88 6.40 2.12
CA PRO A 82 -4.19 6.88 3.46
C PRO A 82 -5.65 7.30 3.62
N TYR A 83 -6.26 7.89 2.59
CA TYR A 83 -7.69 8.22 2.60
C TYR A 83 -8.56 6.98 2.79
N ARG A 84 -8.30 5.90 2.03
CA ARG A 84 -9.06 4.64 2.12
C ARG A 84 -8.89 3.99 3.50
N ILE A 85 -7.67 4.02 4.05
CA ILE A 85 -7.38 3.49 5.39
C ILE A 85 -8.17 4.26 6.45
N ASN A 86 -8.06 5.60 6.47
CA ASN A 86 -8.74 6.41 7.47
C ASN A 86 -10.27 6.28 7.38
N LYS A 87 -10.82 6.20 6.16
CA LYS A 87 -12.25 5.98 5.95
C LYS A 87 -12.74 4.65 6.52
N SER A 88 -11.98 3.57 6.33
CA SER A 88 -12.29 2.25 6.90
C SER A 88 -12.25 2.27 8.44
N ILE A 89 -11.21 2.89 9.01
CA ILE A 89 -11.03 3.05 10.46
C ILE A 89 -12.18 3.88 11.06
N GLU A 90 -12.52 5.02 10.46
CA GLU A 90 -13.59 5.90 10.93
C GLU A 90 -14.95 5.19 10.87
N LYS A 91 -15.25 4.49 9.76
CA LYS A 91 -16.49 3.73 9.62
C LYS A 91 -16.66 2.73 10.76
N THR A 92 -15.66 1.87 10.99
CA THR A 92 -15.72 0.85 12.05
C THR A 92 -15.79 1.47 13.44
N ASN A 93 -15.05 2.54 13.69
CA ASN A 93 -15.10 3.32 14.94
C ASN A 93 -16.49 3.87 15.21
N ASN A 94 -17.13 4.46 14.21
CA ASN A 94 -18.46 5.03 14.36
C ASN A 94 -19.50 3.96 14.67
N LEU A 95 -19.48 2.82 13.97
CA LEU A 95 -20.39 1.70 14.24
C LEU A 95 -20.22 1.18 15.68
N TYR A 96 -18.98 0.97 16.12
CA TYR A 96 -18.69 0.47 17.46
C TYR A 96 -19.07 1.46 18.57
N LYS A 97 -18.58 2.70 18.48
CA LYS A 97 -18.74 3.72 19.53
C LYS A 97 -20.19 4.15 19.67
N THR A 98 -20.91 4.26 18.55
CA THR A 98 -22.35 4.59 18.55
C THR A 98 -23.15 3.52 19.27
N ASN A 99 -22.97 2.24 18.91
CA ASN A 99 -23.71 1.15 19.58
C ASN A 99 -23.26 0.95 21.01
N ARG A 100 -21.97 1.15 21.33
CA ARG A 100 -21.49 1.13 22.72
C ARG A 100 -22.15 2.20 23.57
N TYR A 101 -22.27 3.43 23.05
CA TYR A 101 -22.96 4.51 23.72
C TYR A 101 -24.44 4.17 23.96
N TYR A 102 -25.18 3.75 22.91
CA TYR A 102 -26.59 3.37 23.05
C TYR A 102 -26.79 2.19 24.01
N SER A 103 -25.96 1.16 23.93
CA SER A 103 -26.01 0.01 24.84
C SER A 103 -25.80 0.44 26.30
N SER A 104 -24.92 1.41 26.56
CA SER A 104 -24.66 1.90 27.92
C SER A 104 -25.81 2.71 28.52
N VAL A 105 -26.56 3.46 27.70
CA VAL A 105 -27.71 4.26 28.19
C VAL A 105 -28.98 3.42 28.33
N THR A 106 -29.16 2.40 27.48
CA THR A 106 -30.30 1.46 27.55
C THR A 106 -30.15 0.43 28.67
N ALA A 107 -28.93 0.16 29.15
CA ALA A 107 -28.65 -0.69 30.30
C ALA A 107 -29.10 -0.07 31.66
N THR A 108 -29.42 1.23 31.69
CA THR A 108 -29.97 1.88 32.88
C THR A 108 -31.47 1.60 32.95
N PRO A 109 -32.02 1.06 34.06
CA PRO A 109 -33.45 0.75 34.12
C PRO A 109 -34.25 2.04 33.97
N ALA A 110 -35.29 1.99 33.13
CA ALA A 110 -36.30 3.04 33.06
C ALA A 110 -36.77 3.41 34.48
N PRO A 111 -37.07 4.68 34.79
CA PRO A 111 -37.60 5.05 36.11
C PRO A 111 -38.83 4.21 36.40
N THR A 112 -38.74 3.41 37.45
CA THR A 112 -39.80 2.48 37.89
C THR A 112 -41.07 3.30 38.12
N LEU A 113 -42.10 3.08 37.31
CA LEU A 113 -43.46 3.48 37.67
C LEU A 113 -43.77 2.86 39.05
N PRO A 114 -44.35 3.63 40.00
CA PRO A 114 -44.61 3.11 41.34
C PRO A 114 -45.50 1.85 41.25
N PRO A 115 -45.32 0.91 42.19
CA PRO A 115 -46.03 -0.36 42.14
C PRO A 115 -47.53 -0.11 42.26
N PHE A 116 -48.29 -0.51 41.23
CA PHE A 116 -49.73 -0.73 41.37
C PHE A 116 -49.92 -1.93 42.31
N THR A 117 -50.37 -1.66 43.53
CA THR A 117 -50.83 -2.68 44.46
C THR A 117 -52.19 -3.18 43.98
N ASP A 118 -52.22 -4.35 43.35
CA ASP A 118 -53.41 -5.18 43.32
C ASP A 118 -53.14 -6.45 44.13
N ASN A 119 -53.74 -6.50 45.31
CA ASN A 119 -53.76 -7.69 46.15
C ASN A 119 -54.88 -8.59 45.64
N SER A 120 -54.56 -9.54 44.77
CA SER A 120 -55.41 -10.71 44.52
C SER A 120 -54.64 -12.00 44.74
N VAL A 121 -55.07 -12.68 45.80
CA VAL A 121 -54.68 -14.02 46.25
C VAL A 121 -55.08 -15.05 45.19
N VAL A 122 -54.12 -15.84 44.69
CA VAL A 122 -54.37 -17.22 44.24
C VAL A 122 -53.13 -18.08 44.52
N ASP A 123 -53.39 -19.20 45.18
CA ASP A 123 -52.50 -20.27 45.65
C ASP A 123 -52.06 -21.23 44.52
N SER A 124 -51.01 -22.01 44.77
CA SER A 124 -50.66 -23.35 44.22
C SER A 124 -49.25 -23.50 43.60
N ASP A 125 -48.36 -24.08 44.40
CA ASP A 125 -47.35 -25.09 44.11
C ASP A 125 -47.08 -25.50 42.65
N VAL A 126 -45.93 -25.10 42.09
CA VAL A 126 -45.12 -25.91 41.16
C VAL A 126 -43.63 -25.56 41.33
N ASN A 127 -42.87 -26.49 41.89
CA ASN A 127 -41.41 -26.42 41.96
C ASN A 127 -40.84 -26.96 40.63
N THR A 128 -40.70 -26.09 39.62
CA THR A 128 -39.91 -26.36 38.41
C THR A 128 -38.77 -25.35 38.33
N THR A 129 -37.56 -25.75 38.71
CA THR A 129 -36.34 -24.98 38.49
C THR A 129 -35.97 -25.02 37.00
N THR A 130 -36.78 -24.37 36.17
CA THR A 130 -36.34 -23.89 34.86
C THR A 130 -35.56 -22.61 35.15
N LYS A 131 -34.23 -22.65 35.03
CA LYS A 131 -33.42 -21.43 35.03
C LYS A 131 -33.86 -20.64 33.79
N LEU A 132 -34.78 -19.69 33.99
CA LEU A 132 -35.19 -18.74 32.97
C LEU A 132 -33.92 -18.08 32.40
N PRO A 133 -33.83 -17.87 31.07
CA PRO A 133 -32.73 -17.12 30.51
C PRO A 133 -32.68 -15.77 31.24
N VAL A 134 -31.55 -15.49 31.88
CA VAL A 134 -31.31 -14.18 32.50
C VAL A 134 -31.35 -13.18 31.35
N TYR A 135 -32.43 -12.40 31.27
CA TYR A 135 -32.55 -11.34 30.27
C TYR A 135 -31.47 -10.30 30.55
N ASP A 136 -30.46 -10.24 29.68
CA ASP A 136 -29.43 -9.21 29.68
C ASP A 136 -29.78 -8.21 28.57
N PRO A 137 -30.27 -7.00 28.90
CA PRO A 137 -30.66 -6.01 27.91
C PRO A 137 -29.49 -5.48 27.06
N THR A 138 -28.25 -5.86 27.40
CA THR A 138 -27.05 -5.49 26.65
C THR A 138 -26.66 -6.53 25.60
N ARG A 139 -27.45 -7.59 25.43
CA ARG A 139 -27.14 -8.72 24.53
C ARG A 139 -28.25 -9.02 23.53
N ASP A 140 -27.84 -9.56 22.38
CA ASP A 140 -28.75 -10.13 21.39
C ASP A 140 -29.22 -11.55 21.78
N ASP A 141 -30.06 -12.14 20.93
CA ASP A 141 -30.61 -13.50 21.07
C ASP A 141 -29.53 -14.60 21.06
N LYS A 142 -28.36 -14.32 20.49
CA LYS A 142 -27.18 -15.20 20.49
C LYS A 142 -26.24 -14.95 21.67
N GLY A 143 -26.61 -14.04 22.58
CA GLY A 143 -25.79 -13.67 23.73
C GLY A 143 -24.59 -12.80 23.37
N ARG A 144 -24.54 -12.18 22.19
CA ARG A 144 -23.48 -11.23 21.79
C ARG A 144 -23.81 -9.84 22.31
N LEU A 145 -22.81 -9.06 22.67
CA LEU A 145 -22.99 -7.70 23.15
C LEU A 145 -23.53 -6.79 22.04
N LEU A 146 -24.60 -6.05 22.33
CA LEU A 146 -25.27 -5.15 21.37
C LEU A 146 -24.36 -4.03 20.84
N GLN A 147 -23.28 -3.70 21.55
CA GLN A 147 -22.25 -2.78 21.07
C GLN A 147 -21.58 -3.23 19.76
N PHE A 148 -21.66 -4.52 19.42
CA PHE A 148 -21.14 -5.07 18.16
C PHE A 148 -22.21 -5.26 17.09
N ALA A 149 -23.49 -4.99 17.36
CA ALA A 149 -24.59 -5.33 16.45
C ALA A 149 -24.41 -4.76 15.03
N ASP A 150 -24.04 -3.49 14.92
CA ASP A 150 -23.85 -2.82 13.62
C ASP A 150 -22.60 -3.32 12.89
N LEU A 151 -21.53 -3.65 13.62
CA LEU A 151 -20.34 -4.26 13.03
C LEU A 151 -20.64 -5.66 12.48
N LEU A 152 -21.36 -6.47 13.26
CA LEU A 152 -21.77 -7.82 12.88
C LEU A 152 -22.75 -7.81 11.70
N ALA A 153 -23.59 -6.77 11.60
CA ALA A 153 -24.48 -6.57 10.45
C ALA A 153 -23.70 -6.26 9.16
N VAL A 154 -22.54 -5.60 9.26
CA VAL A 154 -21.63 -5.40 8.11
C VAL A 154 -20.89 -6.69 7.79
N ASN A 155 -20.39 -7.40 8.80
CA ASN A 155 -19.64 -8.63 8.62
C ASN A 155 -19.66 -9.52 9.88
N GLU A 156 -20.16 -10.75 9.74
CA GLU A 156 -20.24 -11.75 10.82
C GLU A 156 -18.87 -12.28 11.27
N ASP A 157 -17.79 -11.99 10.53
CA ASP A 157 -16.42 -12.36 10.87
C ASP A 157 -15.82 -11.48 11.99
N VAL A 158 -16.56 -10.48 12.49
CA VAL A 158 -16.15 -9.65 13.63
C VAL A 158 -16.10 -10.47 14.92
N LYS A 159 -14.96 -10.44 15.63
CA LYS A 159 -14.73 -11.16 16.89
C LYS A 159 -14.46 -10.27 18.08
N GLY A 160 -14.12 -9.00 17.88
CA GLY A 160 -13.96 -8.07 18.98
C GLY A 160 -13.50 -6.69 18.56
N TRP A 161 -13.09 -5.92 19.57
CA TRP A 161 -12.57 -4.57 19.46
C TRP A 161 -11.42 -4.41 20.44
N ILE A 162 -10.28 -3.88 19.97
CA ILE A 162 -9.11 -3.62 20.79
C ILE A 162 -8.82 -2.13 20.86
N THR A 163 -8.58 -1.64 22.08
CA THR A 163 -8.21 -0.26 22.35
C THR A 163 -7.01 -0.21 23.29
N VAL A 164 -5.95 0.51 22.91
CA VAL A 164 -4.83 0.83 23.81
C VAL A 164 -4.88 2.33 24.12
N PRO A 165 -5.09 2.72 25.40
CA PRO A 165 -5.23 4.12 25.80
C PRO A 165 -4.07 5.01 25.33
N ASP A 166 -4.40 6.25 24.94
CA ASP A 166 -3.44 7.25 24.46
C ASP A 166 -2.58 6.80 23.26
N THR A 167 -3.16 5.97 22.40
CA THR A 167 -2.57 5.53 21.13
C THR A 167 -3.60 5.54 20.00
N ASN A 168 -3.15 5.33 18.76
CA ASN A 168 -4.04 5.12 17.62
C ASN A 168 -4.56 3.67 17.51
N ILE A 169 -4.29 2.80 18.50
CA ILE A 169 -4.82 1.43 18.50
C ILE A 169 -6.24 1.49 19.03
N ASP A 170 -7.20 1.53 18.11
CA ASP A 170 -8.64 1.54 18.37
C ASP A 170 -9.38 0.94 17.17
N TYR A 171 -9.39 -0.40 17.09
CA TYR A 171 -9.68 -1.14 15.87
C TYR A 171 -10.56 -2.36 16.10
N VAL A 172 -11.35 -2.70 15.07
CA VAL A 172 -12.08 -3.96 14.98
C VAL A 172 -11.11 -5.14 14.82
N VAL A 173 -11.45 -6.27 15.45
CA VAL A 173 -10.75 -7.55 15.31
C VAL A 173 -11.64 -8.52 14.55
N MET A 174 -11.17 -8.98 13.40
CA MET A 174 -11.82 -9.93 12.50
C MET A 174 -11.31 -11.35 12.75
N GLN A 175 -11.90 -12.36 12.13
CA GLN A 175 -11.34 -13.71 12.08
C GLN A 175 -11.81 -14.43 10.81
N SER A 176 -10.89 -15.09 10.11
CA SER A 176 -11.19 -15.95 8.97
C SER A 176 -11.05 -17.43 9.32
N GLY A 177 -11.51 -18.29 8.41
CA GLY A 177 -11.39 -19.74 8.56
C GLY A 177 -9.99 -20.28 8.26
N ASN A 178 -9.78 -21.56 8.53
CA ASN A 178 -8.53 -22.28 8.28
C ASN A 178 -8.10 -22.32 6.80
N ASP A 179 -9.03 -22.17 5.86
CA ASP A 179 -8.74 -22.21 4.43
C ASP A 179 -7.95 -20.97 3.96
N ASP A 180 -8.14 -19.83 4.64
CA ASP A 180 -7.36 -18.61 4.43
C ASP A 180 -7.18 -17.87 5.77
N PRO A 181 -6.23 -18.32 6.62
CA PRO A 181 -6.00 -17.75 7.95
C PRO A 181 -5.57 -16.27 7.95
N GLU A 182 -5.05 -15.78 6.83
CA GLU A 182 -4.51 -14.43 6.68
C GLU A 182 -5.43 -13.55 5.80
N TYR A 183 -6.68 -13.97 5.55
CA TYR A 183 -7.62 -13.29 4.66
C TYR A 183 -7.75 -11.77 4.93
N TYR A 184 -7.70 -11.38 6.21
CA TYR A 184 -7.83 -10.01 6.69
C TYR A 184 -6.51 -9.23 6.74
N LEU A 185 -5.37 -9.85 6.41
CA LEU A 185 -4.07 -9.18 6.31
C LEU A 185 -4.09 -8.08 5.24
N THR A 186 -4.89 -8.22 4.18
CA THR A 186 -5.03 -7.20 3.11
C THR A 186 -6.47 -6.76 2.89
N ARG A 187 -7.37 -6.98 3.86
CA ARG A 187 -8.81 -6.66 3.69
C ARG A 187 -9.39 -5.89 4.86
N ASP A 188 -10.32 -5.00 4.55
CA ASP A 188 -11.14 -4.29 5.54
C ASP A 188 -12.37 -5.12 5.99
N ILE A 189 -13.19 -4.52 6.87
CA ILE A 189 -14.43 -5.14 7.35
C ILE A 189 -15.43 -5.45 6.22
N GLU A 190 -15.39 -4.73 5.10
CA GLU A 190 -16.26 -4.95 3.92
C GLU A 190 -15.65 -5.95 2.94
N LYS A 191 -14.57 -6.63 3.35
CA LYS A 191 -13.81 -7.60 2.56
C LYS A 191 -13.17 -6.99 1.31
N GLN A 192 -13.01 -5.67 1.29
CA GLN A 192 -12.35 -4.95 0.19
C GLN A 192 -10.83 -4.89 0.42
N GLU A 193 -10.07 -4.92 -0.67
CA GLU A 193 -8.61 -4.81 -0.60
C GLU A 193 -8.18 -3.49 0.04
N LEU A 194 -7.46 -3.58 1.15
CA LEU A 194 -6.92 -2.47 1.90
C LEU A 194 -5.50 -2.80 2.37
N LYS A 195 -4.52 -1.98 2.00
CA LYS A 195 -3.09 -2.21 2.30
C LYS A 195 -2.80 -2.35 3.81
N ALA A 196 -3.56 -1.65 4.65
CA ALA A 196 -3.44 -1.76 6.11
C ALA A 196 -4.10 -3.03 6.68
N GLY A 197 -4.95 -3.71 5.90
CA GLY A 197 -5.76 -4.83 6.36
C GLY A 197 -6.71 -4.46 7.50
N SER A 198 -7.09 -5.48 8.26
CA SER A 198 -7.76 -5.39 9.56
C SER A 198 -6.94 -6.15 10.59
N LEU A 199 -7.13 -5.85 11.87
CA LEU A 199 -6.62 -6.77 12.91
C LEU A 199 -7.40 -8.07 12.84
N PHE A 200 -6.72 -9.20 13.02
CA PHE A 200 -7.39 -10.50 12.96
C PHE A 200 -6.90 -11.46 14.02
N LEU A 201 -7.85 -12.18 14.60
CA LEU A 201 -7.62 -13.26 15.55
C LEU A 201 -7.12 -14.49 14.79
N ASP A 202 -6.14 -15.20 15.34
CA ASP A 202 -5.64 -16.45 14.78
C ASP A 202 -6.79 -17.47 14.61
N TYR A 203 -6.84 -18.18 13.49
CA TYR A 203 -7.94 -19.11 13.17
C TYR A 203 -8.09 -20.26 14.18
N LYS A 204 -7.05 -20.56 14.97
CA LYS A 204 -7.09 -21.61 16.01
C LYS A 204 -7.74 -21.14 17.31
N CYS A 205 -7.85 -19.84 17.52
CA CYS A 205 -8.50 -19.27 18.69
C CYS A 205 -10.03 -19.25 18.47
N SER A 206 -10.81 -19.32 19.54
CA SER A 206 -12.26 -19.13 19.50
C SER A 206 -12.70 -18.28 20.68
N VAL A 207 -13.37 -17.18 20.37
CA VAL A 207 -14.04 -16.34 21.37
C VAL A 207 -15.20 -17.10 22.02
N GLU A 208 -15.93 -17.88 21.24
CA GLU A 208 -17.07 -18.67 21.66
C GLU A 208 -16.68 -19.82 22.60
N ALA A 209 -15.55 -20.47 22.33
CA ALA A 209 -14.98 -21.48 23.22
C ALA A 209 -14.16 -20.89 24.38
N ASN A 210 -14.03 -19.56 24.46
CA ASN A 210 -13.22 -18.84 25.43
C ASN A 210 -11.79 -19.39 25.52
N SER A 211 -11.08 -19.41 24.38
CA SER A 211 -9.69 -19.84 24.31
C SER A 211 -8.84 -19.17 25.38
N LYS A 212 -8.03 -19.95 26.09
CA LYS A 212 -7.14 -19.46 27.16
C LYS A 212 -6.07 -18.50 26.65
N ASN A 213 -5.67 -18.66 25.38
CA ASN A 213 -4.74 -17.80 24.67
C ASN A 213 -5.39 -17.32 23.37
N MET A 214 -5.34 -16.02 23.12
CA MET A 214 -5.89 -15.37 21.95
C MET A 214 -4.80 -14.54 21.27
N THR A 215 -4.37 -14.99 20.09
CA THR A 215 -3.33 -14.30 19.31
C THR A 215 -4.00 -13.39 18.29
N ILE A 216 -3.73 -12.08 18.36
CA ILE A 216 -4.24 -11.09 17.41
C ILE A 216 -3.07 -10.58 16.56
N HIS A 217 -3.24 -10.63 15.25
CA HIS A 217 -2.27 -10.21 14.25
C HIS A 217 -2.66 -8.85 13.65
N GLY A 218 -1.66 -8.09 13.20
CA GLY A 218 -1.86 -6.78 12.60
C GLY A 218 -0.59 -6.19 12.02
N HIS A 219 -0.71 -5.38 10.97
CA HIS A 219 0.43 -4.74 10.33
C HIS A 219 1.15 -3.74 11.25
N ASN A 220 2.46 -3.63 11.06
CA ASN A 220 3.27 -2.54 11.61
C ASN A 220 3.37 -1.41 10.57
N MET A 221 2.39 -0.50 10.55
CA MET A 221 2.28 0.58 9.55
C MET A 221 3.07 1.84 9.94
N THR A 222 4.38 1.84 9.70
CA THR A 222 5.29 2.96 10.05
C THR A 222 5.00 4.26 9.32
N SER A 223 4.47 4.23 8.10
CA SER A 223 4.26 5.45 7.30
C SER A 223 3.02 6.25 7.72
N THR A 224 2.07 5.62 8.41
CA THR A 224 0.80 6.23 8.81
C THR A 224 0.54 6.16 10.31
N ASP A 225 1.47 5.59 11.09
CA ASP A 225 1.32 5.31 12.52
C ASP A 225 -0.01 4.59 12.88
N ASN A 226 -0.49 3.73 11.99
CA ASN A 226 -1.77 3.00 12.15
C ASN A 226 -1.53 1.53 12.53
N MET A 227 -2.63 0.80 12.74
CA MET A 227 -2.62 -0.63 13.08
C MET A 227 -1.76 -0.86 14.33
N PHE A 228 -0.86 -1.85 14.33
CA PHE A 228 -0.03 -2.17 15.49
C PHE A 228 1.31 -1.43 15.53
N HIS A 229 1.50 -0.37 14.74
CA HIS A 229 2.75 0.40 14.76
C HIS A 229 3.11 0.91 16.16
N TYR A 230 2.12 1.41 16.93
CA TYR A 230 2.34 1.93 18.28
C TYR A 230 2.86 0.90 19.28
N LEU A 231 2.71 -0.41 19.03
CA LEU A 231 3.23 -1.45 19.91
C LEU A 231 4.77 -1.37 20.06
N ILE A 232 5.48 -0.82 19.07
CA ILE A 232 6.93 -0.67 19.13
C ILE A 232 7.39 0.27 20.27
N LYS A 233 6.53 1.17 20.73
CA LYS A 233 6.84 2.12 21.82
C LYS A 233 6.93 1.43 23.18
N PHE A 234 6.29 0.27 23.35
CA PHE A 234 6.36 -0.51 24.59
C PHE A 234 7.74 -1.10 24.88
N LYS A 235 8.70 -1.00 23.96
CA LYS A 235 10.11 -1.29 24.26
C LYS A 235 10.69 -0.37 25.34
N GLU A 236 10.13 0.84 25.48
CA GLU A 236 10.54 1.82 26.49
C GLU A 236 9.73 1.58 27.78
N LEU A 237 10.42 1.30 28.89
CA LEU A 237 9.76 0.95 30.16
C LEU A 237 8.81 2.04 30.66
N GLU A 238 9.18 3.32 30.50
CA GLU A 238 8.32 4.45 30.91
C GLU A 238 7.02 4.50 30.10
N TYR A 239 7.07 4.15 28.81
CA TYR A 239 5.88 4.07 27.97
C TYR A 239 4.90 3.01 28.47
N TYR A 240 5.40 1.84 28.91
CA TYR A 240 4.60 0.81 29.56
C TYR A 240 4.04 1.26 30.91
N LYS A 241 4.84 1.93 31.76
CA LYS A 241 4.39 2.37 33.09
C LYS A 241 3.19 3.32 33.01
N GLU A 242 3.16 4.17 31.99
CA GLU A 242 2.02 5.05 31.71
C GLU A 242 0.80 4.28 31.17
N ARG A 243 1.01 3.17 30.45
CA ARG A 243 -0.03 2.40 29.74
C ARG A 243 0.02 0.90 30.07
N PRO A 244 -0.16 0.49 31.33
CA PRO A 244 0.09 -0.89 31.72
C PRO A 244 -1.05 -1.84 31.35
N VAL A 245 -2.19 -1.30 30.93
CA VAL A 245 -3.42 -2.04 30.60
C VAL A 245 -3.98 -1.61 29.25
N PHE A 246 -4.66 -2.53 28.58
CA PHE A 246 -5.44 -2.26 27.38
C PHE A 246 -6.80 -2.93 27.48
N THR A 247 -7.73 -2.57 26.58
CA THR A 247 -9.05 -3.19 26.49
C THR A 247 -9.12 -4.06 25.26
N PHE A 248 -9.62 -5.28 25.43
CA PHE A 248 -10.06 -6.13 24.33
C PHE A 248 -11.42 -6.69 24.70
N ASP A 249 -12.44 -6.11 24.08
CA ASP A 249 -13.81 -6.55 24.18
C ASP A 249 -14.03 -7.59 23.07
N THR A 250 -14.43 -8.80 23.44
CA THR A 250 -14.91 -9.77 22.45
C THR A 250 -16.37 -9.51 22.15
N ILE A 251 -16.91 -10.11 21.09
CA ILE A 251 -18.36 -10.06 20.83
C ILE A 251 -19.21 -10.61 21.99
N LEU A 252 -18.62 -11.37 22.93
CA LEU A 252 -19.33 -11.97 24.06
C LEU A 252 -19.06 -11.28 25.40
N GLN A 253 -17.96 -10.56 25.59
CA GLN A 253 -17.65 -9.96 26.89
C GLN A 253 -16.70 -8.78 26.76
N THR A 254 -16.83 -7.82 27.67
CA THR A 254 -15.86 -6.75 27.81
C THR A 254 -14.65 -7.23 28.62
N GLY A 255 -13.46 -6.70 28.34
CA GLY A 255 -12.23 -7.23 28.93
C GLY A 255 -11.12 -6.18 29.10
N GLN A 256 -10.59 -6.08 30.31
CA GLN A 256 -9.34 -5.34 30.59
C GLN A 256 -8.18 -6.31 30.75
N TRP A 257 -7.07 -6.00 30.10
CA TRP A 257 -5.91 -6.87 29.99
C TRP A 257 -4.67 -6.17 30.50
N LYS A 258 -3.89 -6.86 31.34
CA LYS A 258 -2.62 -6.36 31.88
C LYS A 258 -1.47 -6.84 31.00
N ILE A 259 -0.65 -5.91 30.55
CA ILE A 259 0.59 -6.23 29.85
C ILE A 259 1.58 -6.75 30.90
N PHE A 260 2.06 -7.98 30.72
CA PHE A 260 3.06 -8.59 31.61
C PHE A 260 4.38 -8.93 30.91
N ALA A 261 4.38 -8.96 29.58
CA ALA A 261 5.56 -9.26 28.76
C ALA A 261 5.48 -8.51 27.42
N ILE A 262 6.65 -8.03 26.97
CA ILE A 262 6.88 -7.48 25.63
C ILE A 262 8.20 -8.09 25.16
N PHE A 263 8.22 -8.64 23.95
CA PHE A 263 9.43 -9.18 23.34
C PHE A 263 9.41 -8.91 21.84
N ILE A 264 10.60 -8.69 21.28
CA ILE A 264 10.80 -8.52 19.84
C ILE A 264 11.42 -9.81 19.31
N THR A 265 10.83 -10.34 18.25
CA THR A 265 11.24 -11.59 17.59
C THR A 265 11.64 -11.30 16.14
N ASN A 266 12.49 -12.17 15.58
CA ASN A 266 12.77 -12.19 14.16
C ASN A 266 11.53 -12.63 13.35
N GLY A 267 11.18 -11.88 12.30
CA GLY A 267 10.08 -12.23 11.39
C GLY A 267 10.50 -13.12 10.21
N GLY A 268 11.74 -13.62 10.20
CA GLY A 268 12.35 -14.28 9.05
C GLY A 268 12.15 -15.80 9.05
N SER A 269 12.05 -16.37 7.84
CA SER A 269 12.04 -17.83 7.59
C SER A 269 13.45 -18.45 7.54
N GLU A 270 14.48 -17.73 7.97
CA GLU A 270 15.84 -18.29 8.00
C GLU A 270 15.96 -19.28 9.16
N LYS A 271 16.63 -20.40 8.86
CA LYS A 271 16.76 -21.64 9.65
C LYS A 271 17.55 -21.44 10.94
N GLU A 272 17.14 -20.55 11.82
CA GLU A 272 17.53 -20.59 13.21
C GLU A 272 16.48 -21.37 13.98
N ASP A 273 16.90 -22.23 14.92
CA ASP A 273 16.01 -22.90 15.86
C ASP A 273 15.34 -21.85 16.74
N PHE A 274 14.21 -21.32 16.26
CA PHE A 274 13.48 -20.26 16.91
C PHE A 274 12.20 -20.81 17.54
N PHE A 275 11.95 -20.44 18.81
CA PHE A 275 10.70 -20.76 19.48
C PHE A 275 9.57 -19.98 18.81
N ASN A 276 8.64 -20.68 18.14
CA ASN A 276 7.57 -20.01 17.44
C ASN A 276 6.52 -19.44 18.41
N TYR A 277 6.65 -18.16 18.76
CA TYR A 277 5.73 -17.43 19.63
C TYR A 277 4.35 -17.15 19.02
N THR A 278 4.13 -17.46 17.73
CA THR A 278 2.82 -17.27 17.08
C THR A 278 1.88 -18.46 17.25
N ARG A 279 2.36 -19.59 17.78
CA ARG A 279 1.53 -20.76 18.04
C ARG A 279 0.74 -20.62 19.34
N SER A 280 -0.55 -20.92 19.27
CA SER A 280 -1.52 -20.85 20.38
C SER A 280 -2.03 -22.24 20.83
N ASP A 281 -1.28 -23.32 20.54
CA ASP A 281 -1.63 -24.71 20.89
C ASP A 281 -1.45 -25.06 22.39
#